data_AF-A0A1R3EG10-F1
#
_entry.id   AF-A0A1R3EG10-F1
#
_cell.length_a   1.000
_cell.length_b   1.000
_cell.length_c   1.000
_cell.angle_alpha   90.00
_cell.angle_beta   90.00
_cell.angle_gamma   90.00
#
_symmetry.space_group_name_H-M   'P 1'
#
loop_
_entity.id
_entity.type
_entity.pdbx_description
1 polymer ?
#
loop_
_entity_poly.entity_id
_entity_poly.type
_entity_poly.pdbx_seq_one_letter_code
_entity_poly.pdbx_strand_id
1 'polypeptide(L)'
;MLDQYPQNSKYEALEFSIYKKKVIYRKGNLTPDRPGNFLSIWKRPDENSTESRRTMPYDKNDLDYLFVEVNDYESSKRGMFIFPLSVLINKKIITSDKAKGKMAFRVFPPWTSSRGELKTKVFSNSAKKTQLWQSDYFLWIEDNTILDFEKFTKIFGNLA
;
A
#
# COMPACT_ATOMS: atom_id res chain seq x y z
N MET A 1 2.76 -10.38 12.98
CA MET A 1 1.69 -11.38 12.96
C MET A 1 1.17 -11.47 11.53
N LEU A 2 0.93 -12.69 11.04
CA LEU A 2 0.14 -12.88 9.82
C LEU A 2 -1.27 -12.35 10.06
N ASP A 3 -1.85 -11.70 9.07
CA ASP A 3 -3.26 -11.32 9.12
C ASP A 3 -4.10 -12.60 9.28
N GLN A 4 -5.02 -12.59 10.23
CA GLN A 4 -5.79 -13.77 10.62
C GLN A 4 -6.85 -14.12 9.58
N TYR A 5 -7.17 -13.22 8.64
CA TYR A 5 -8.23 -13.41 7.68
C TYR A 5 -7.71 -13.95 6.34
N PRO A 6 -8.15 -15.14 5.90
CA PRO A 6 -7.70 -15.76 4.66
C PRO A 6 -7.92 -14.92 3.41
N GLN A 7 -8.84 -13.95 3.43
CA GLN A 7 -9.08 -13.07 2.28
C GLN A 7 -7.94 -12.07 2.04
N ASN A 8 -7.20 -11.71 3.09
CA ASN A 8 -6.03 -10.84 3.02
C ASN A 8 -4.72 -11.60 2.71
N SER A 9 -4.71 -12.93 2.82
CA SER A 9 -3.53 -13.76 2.51
C SER A 9 -3.08 -13.64 1.05
N LYS A 10 -4.01 -13.35 0.12
CA LYS A 10 -3.71 -13.04 -1.30
C LYS A 10 -2.81 -11.82 -1.49
N TYR A 11 -2.64 -11.00 -0.46
CA TYR A 11 -1.78 -9.83 -0.45
C TYR A 11 -0.65 -9.99 0.57
N GLU A 12 -0.32 -11.23 0.98
CA GLU A 12 0.70 -11.54 1.99
C GLU A 12 0.59 -10.63 3.23
N ALA A 13 -0.65 -10.40 3.66
CA ALA A 13 -0.94 -9.40 4.68
C ALA A 13 -0.26 -9.73 6.01
N LEU A 14 0.53 -8.77 6.48
CA LEU A 14 1.28 -8.85 7.72
C LEU A 14 1.06 -7.57 8.52
N GLU A 15 1.00 -7.70 9.83
CA GLU A 15 1.00 -6.57 10.77
C GLU A 15 2.17 -6.75 11.74
N PHE A 16 3.01 -5.74 11.90
CA PHE A 16 4.17 -5.79 12.79
C PHE A 16 4.52 -4.40 13.31
N SER A 17 5.51 -4.31 14.19
CA SER A 17 5.99 -3.03 14.70
C SER A 17 7.50 -2.90 14.53
N ILE A 18 7.95 -1.73 14.11
CA ILE A 18 9.36 -1.34 14.07
C ILE A 18 9.51 -0.12 14.99
N TYR A 19 10.37 -0.19 16.01
CA TYR A 19 10.55 0.90 16.99
C TYR A 19 9.22 1.47 17.54
N LYS A 20 8.30 0.58 17.94
CA LYS A 20 6.94 0.90 18.42
C LYS A 20 6.00 1.55 17.40
N LYS A 21 6.42 1.76 16.15
CA LYS A 21 5.55 2.20 15.06
C LYS A 21 4.83 0.99 14.47
N LYS A 22 3.50 1.06 14.41
CA LYS A 22 2.64 0.01 13.84
C LYS A 22 2.73 0.06 12.31
N VAL A 23 3.10 -1.06 11.72
CA VAL A 23 3.24 -1.23 10.28
C VAL A 23 2.23 -2.26 9.79
N ILE A 24 1.45 -1.85 8.80
CA ILE A 24 0.66 -2.77 7.99
C ILE A 24 1.43 -3.01 6.71
N TYR A 25 1.67 -4.27 6.37
CA TYR A 25 2.32 -4.68 5.14
C TYR A 25 1.33 -5.37 4.21
N ARG A 26 1.47 -5.09 2.92
CA ARG A 26 0.76 -5.75 1.84
C ARG A 26 1.71 -5.97 0.67
N LYS A 27 1.48 -7.03 -0.09
CA LYS A 27 2.04 -7.22 -1.43
C LYS A 27 1.01 -6.79 -2.47
N GLY A 28 1.38 -5.90 -3.36
CA GLY A 28 0.52 -5.40 -4.43
C GLY A 28 0.39 -6.40 -5.56
N ASN A 29 -0.84 -6.72 -5.96
CA ASN A 29 -1.13 -7.68 -7.02
C ASN A 29 -1.24 -7.03 -8.40
N LEU A 30 -0.45 -7.51 -9.34
CA LEU A 30 -0.59 -7.16 -10.74
C LEU A 30 -1.94 -7.69 -11.26
N THR A 31 -2.73 -6.85 -11.95
CA THR A 31 -3.94 -7.33 -12.62
C THR A 31 -3.78 -7.27 -14.14
N PRO A 32 -4.30 -8.25 -14.91
CA PRO A 32 -4.15 -8.27 -16.38
C PRO A 32 -4.89 -7.13 -17.09
N ASP A 33 -5.94 -6.61 -16.47
CA ASP A 33 -6.91 -5.70 -17.08
C ASP A 33 -6.56 -4.22 -16.91
N ARG A 34 -5.69 -3.87 -15.94
CA ARG A 34 -5.40 -2.49 -15.54
C ARG A 34 -3.95 -2.28 -15.12
N PRO A 35 -3.32 -1.15 -15.48
CA PRO A 35 -1.99 -0.79 -14.99
C PRO A 35 -1.91 -0.70 -13.46
N GLY A 36 -0.68 -0.82 -12.95
CA GLY A 36 -0.37 -0.78 -11.52
C GLY A 36 -0.72 -2.06 -10.77
N ASN A 37 -0.45 -2.03 -9.47
CA ASN A 37 -0.68 -3.14 -8.55
C ASN A 37 -1.86 -2.80 -7.64
N PHE A 38 -2.83 -3.69 -7.56
CA PHE A 38 -3.99 -3.58 -6.69
C PHE A 38 -3.69 -4.17 -5.32
N LEU A 39 -4.17 -3.53 -4.25
CA LEU A 39 -4.13 -4.08 -2.90
C LEU A 39 -5.44 -3.81 -2.16
N SER A 40 -5.83 -4.74 -1.28
CA SER A 40 -6.85 -4.50 -0.26
C SER A 40 -6.23 -3.92 1.02
N ILE A 41 -7.00 -3.04 1.67
CA ILE A 41 -6.63 -2.40 2.93
C ILE A 41 -7.88 -2.26 3.81
N TRP A 42 -8.29 -3.35 4.42
CA TRP A 42 -9.43 -3.39 5.32
C TRP A 42 -9.15 -4.31 6.51
N LYS A 43 -9.86 -4.03 7.60
CA LYS A 43 -9.90 -4.85 8.82
C LYS A 43 -11.32 -5.31 9.10
N ARG A 44 -11.46 -6.25 10.02
CA ARG A 44 -12.72 -6.49 10.74
C ARG A 44 -12.60 -5.88 12.13
N PRO A 45 -13.71 -5.41 12.73
CA PRO A 45 -13.72 -5.04 14.12
C PRO A 45 -13.48 -6.28 15.00
N ASP A 46 -13.22 -6.06 16.29
CA ASP A 46 -13.08 -7.12 17.30
C ASP A 46 -14.22 -8.16 17.16
N GLU A 47 -13.92 -9.44 17.35
CA GLU A 47 -14.89 -10.53 17.21
C GLU A 47 -16.09 -10.36 18.16
N ASN A 48 -15.89 -9.68 19.28
CA ASN A 48 -16.94 -9.38 20.26
C ASN A 48 -17.82 -8.17 19.88
N SER A 49 -17.53 -7.50 18.77
CA SER A 49 -18.35 -6.42 18.23
C SER A 49 -19.67 -6.93 17.65
N THR A 50 -20.75 -6.15 17.81
CA THR A 50 -22.04 -6.39 17.14
C THR A 50 -21.94 -6.40 15.61
N GLU A 51 -20.85 -5.87 15.05
CA GLU A 51 -20.56 -5.78 13.62
C GLU A 51 -19.39 -6.69 13.19
N SER A 52 -19.03 -7.72 13.97
CA SER A 52 -17.84 -8.59 13.74
C SER A 52 -17.73 -9.18 12.33
N ARG A 53 -18.85 -9.33 11.62
CA ARG A 53 -18.87 -9.83 10.23
C ARG A 53 -18.62 -8.76 9.16
N ARG A 54 -18.61 -7.48 9.50
CA ARG A 54 -18.49 -6.39 8.52
C ARG A 54 -17.05 -5.97 8.33
N THR A 55 -16.58 -5.97 7.08
CA THR A 55 -15.28 -5.39 6.73
C THR A 55 -15.35 -3.87 6.76
N MET A 56 -14.33 -3.22 7.33
CA MET A 56 -14.23 -1.77 7.43
C MET A 56 -12.83 -1.28 7.06
N PRO A 57 -12.69 -0.03 6.59
CA PRO A 57 -11.38 0.56 6.37
C PRO A 57 -10.63 0.67 7.70
N TYR A 58 -9.30 0.64 7.63
CA TYR A 58 -8.46 1.03 8.76
C TYR A 58 -8.68 2.51 9.12
N ASP A 59 -8.40 2.85 10.38
CA ASP A 59 -8.47 4.18 10.96
C ASP A 59 -7.10 4.65 11.51
N LYS A 60 -7.03 5.91 11.92
CA LYS A 60 -5.78 6.58 12.34
C LYS A 60 -5.08 5.93 13.54
N ASN A 61 -5.75 5.08 14.31
CA ASN A 61 -5.16 4.42 15.49
C ASN A 61 -4.57 3.03 15.17
N ASP A 62 -4.84 2.51 13.97
CA ASP A 62 -4.43 1.15 13.60
C ASP A 62 -2.98 1.05 13.16
N LEU A 63 -2.44 2.10 12.53
CA LEU A 63 -1.15 2.06 11.85
C LEU A 63 -0.45 3.43 11.89
N ASP A 64 0.88 3.39 11.93
CA ASP A 64 1.75 4.53 11.66
C ASP A 64 2.21 4.54 10.19
N TYR A 65 2.40 3.36 9.59
CA TYR A 65 2.85 3.20 8.21
C TYR A 65 2.14 2.06 7.48
N LEU A 66 1.97 2.23 6.17
CA LEU A 66 1.61 1.17 5.23
C LEU A 66 2.81 0.88 4.32
N PHE A 67 3.29 -0.36 4.37
CA PHE A 67 4.33 -0.88 3.49
C PHE A 67 3.66 -1.66 2.36
N VAL A 68 3.99 -1.35 1.11
CA VAL A 68 3.46 -2.06 -0.06
C VAL A 68 4.59 -2.54 -0.94
N GLU A 69 4.86 -3.85 -0.93
CA GLU A 69 5.81 -4.45 -1.84
C GLU A 69 5.19 -4.62 -3.22
N VAL A 70 5.98 -4.32 -4.26
CA VAL A 70 5.61 -4.53 -5.66
C VAL A 70 6.77 -5.16 -6.43
N ASN A 71 6.42 -6.00 -7.37
CA ASN A 71 7.35 -6.68 -8.23
C ASN A 71 6.79 -6.84 -9.64
N ASP A 72 7.70 -6.83 -10.60
CA ASP A 72 7.50 -7.18 -11.99
C ASP A 72 8.51 -8.29 -12.33
N TYR A 73 8.00 -9.52 -12.42
CA TYR A 73 8.81 -10.71 -12.65
C TYR A 73 9.39 -10.78 -14.06
N GLU A 74 8.74 -10.16 -15.05
CA GLU A 74 9.21 -10.20 -16.44
C GLU A 74 10.47 -9.34 -16.61
N SER A 75 10.47 -8.16 -15.98
CA SER A 75 11.59 -7.23 -16.04
C SER A 75 12.48 -7.23 -14.81
N SER A 76 12.28 -8.19 -13.90
CA SER A 76 13.02 -8.35 -12.63
C SER A 76 13.07 -7.07 -11.78
N LYS A 77 12.03 -6.22 -11.85
CA LYS A 77 11.95 -4.99 -11.05
C LYS A 77 11.24 -5.24 -9.74
N ARG A 78 11.78 -4.72 -8.65
CA ARG A 78 11.17 -4.82 -7.32
C ARG A 78 11.31 -3.51 -6.56
N GLY A 79 10.36 -3.26 -5.67
CA GLY A 79 10.48 -2.17 -4.71
C GLY A 79 9.39 -2.17 -3.67
N MET A 80 9.45 -1.15 -2.81
CA MET A 80 8.57 -0.96 -1.68
C MET A 80 8.05 0.47 -1.68
N PHE A 81 6.74 0.62 -1.52
CA PHE A 81 6.20 1.89 -1.06
C PHE A 81 6.13 1.91 0.46
N ILE A 82 6.53 3.03 1.06
CA ILE A 82 6.42 3.27 2.49
C ILE A 82 5.59 4.53 2.70
N PHE A 83 4.29 4.36 2.99
CA PHE A 83 3.38 5.49 3.18
C PHE A 83 3.20 5.79 4.67
N PRO A 84 3.58 6.99 5.15
CA PRO A 84 3.25 7.42 6.51
C PRO A 84 1.75 7.70 6.66
N LEU A 85 1.23 7.53 7.87
CA LEU A 85 -0.18 7.75 8.21
C LEU A 85 -0.70 9.11 7.73
N SER A 86 0.08 10.18 7.90
CA SER A 86 -0.28 11.54 7.48
C SER A 86 -0.63 11.63 5.98
N VAL A 87 0.14 10.93 5.14
CA VAL A 87 -0.08 10.86 3.70
C VAL A 87 -1.31 10.03 3.38
N LEU A 88 -1.48 8.90 4.06
CA LEU A 88 -2.64 8.04 3.89
C LEU A 88 -3.96 8.74 4.26
N ILE A 89 -3.96 9.55 5.33
CA ILE A 89 -5.09 10.41 5.72
C ILE A 89 -5.34 11.48 4.65
N ASN A 90 -4.29 12.20 4.22
CA ASN A 90 -4.41 13.25 3.20
C ASN A 90 -4.99 12.71 1.88
N LYS A 91 -4.58 11.50 1.48
CA LYS A 91 -5.10 10.81 0.28
C LYS A 91 -6.42 10.06 0.50
N LYS A 92 -7.05 10.21 1.68
CA LYS A 92 -8.32 9.58 2.08
C LYS A 92 -8.31 8.06 1.95
N ILE A 93 -7.15 7.44 2.20
CA ILE A 93 -6.99 5.97 2.19
C ILE A 93 -7.37 5.42 3.56
N ILE A 94 -6.95 6.09 4.64
CA ILE A 94 -7.28 5.74 6.03
C ILE A 94 -8.41 6.61 6.54
N THR A 95 -9.29 6.03 7.35
CA THR A 95 -10.41 6.73 7.96
C THR A 95 -9.91 7.79 8.93
N SER A 96 -10.51 8.97 8.85
CA SER A 96 -10.26 10.09 9.75
C SER A 96 -11.57 10.80 10.06
N ASP A 97 -11.53 11.74 11.00
CA ASP A 97 -12.68 12.55 11.41
C ASP A 97 -13.31 13.32 10.21
N LYS A 98 -12.56 13.52 9.12
CA LYS A 98 -13.01 14.25 7.92
C LYS A 98 -13.57 13.35 6.81
N ALA A 99 -13.21 12.07 6.77
CA ALA A 99 -13.58 11.19 5.67
C ALA A 99 -13.44 9.70 6.01
N LYS A 100 -14.36 8.89 5.49
CA LYS A 100 -14.26 7.43 5.48
C LYS A 100 -13.11 6.98 4.57
N GLY A 101 -12.29 6.05 5.06
CA GLY A 101 -11.19 5.46 4.31
C GLY A 101 -11.64 4.51 3.19
N LYS A 102 -10.66 4.02 2.43
CA LYS A 102 -10.86 3.08 1.32
C LYS A 102 -10.66 1.65 1.81
N MET A 103 -11.30 0.71 1.11
CA MET A 103 -11.12 -0.74 1.34
C MET A 103 -10.02 -1.35 0.47
N ALA A 104 -9.62 -0.64 -0.58
CA ALA A 104 -8.62 -1.05 -1.56
C ALA A 104 -8.17 0.16 -2.39
N PHE A 105 -6.97 0.08 -2.97
CA PHE A 105 -6.48 1.05 -3.94
C PHE A 105 -5.40 0.45 -4.83
N ARG A 106 -4.88 1.25 -5.77
CA ARG A 106 -3.76 0.89 -6.63
C ARG A 106 -2.52 1.72 -6.31
N VAL A 107 -1.38 1.06 -6.34
CA VAL A 107 -0.07 1.70 -6.40
C VAL A 107 0.51 1.57 -7.80
N PHE A 108 1.28 2.57 -8.22
CA PHE A 108 1.88 2.63 -9.54
C PHE A 108 3.40 2.77 -9.38
N PRO A 109 4.17 1.68 -9.39
CA PRO A 109 5.63 1.73 -9.38
C PRO A 109 6.17 2.59 -10.53
N PRO A 110 7.40 3.14 -10.44
CA PRO A 110 7.97 4.00 -11.48
C PRO A 110 7.94 3.40 -12.89
N TRP A 111 8.03 2.07 -12.99
CA TRP A 111 7.97 1.33 -14.26
C TRP A 111 6.56 1.10 -14.80
N THR A 112 5.51 1.62 -14.16
CA THR A 112 4.13 1.46 -14.64
C THR A 112 3.93 2.17 -15.98
N SER A 113 3.39 1.43 -16.96
CA SER A 113 3.00 1.95 -18.28
C SER A 113 1.65 1.37 -18.73
N SER A 114 1.15 1.84 -19.88
CA SER A 114 -0.01 1.22 -20.55
C SER A 114 0.30 -0.24 -20.93
N ARG A 115 -0.68 -1.13 -20.81
CA ARG A 115 -0.55 -2.57 -21.10
C ARG A 115 -1.37 -3.05 -22.30
N GLY A 116 -1.87 -2.11 -23.09
CA GLY A 116 -2.73 -2.36 -24.24
C GLY A 116 -3.60 -1.15 -24.57
N GLU A 117 -4.41 -1.30 -25.62
CA GLU A 117 -5.19 -0.20 -26.21
C GLU A 117 -6.58 -0.03 -25.60
N LEU A 118 -7.13 -1.09 -25.01
CA LEU A 118 -8.39 -1.01 -24.27
C LEU A 118 -8.29 0.04 -23.17
N LYS A 119 -9.30 0.89 -23.01
CA LYS A 119 -9.30 1.99 -22.03
C LYS A 119 -8.91 1.55 -20.62
N THR A 120 -9.26 0.33 -20.22
CA THR A 120 -8.90 -0.24 -18.90
C THR A 120 -7.39 -0.50 -18.77
N LYS A 121 -6.71 -0.81 -19.87
CA LYS A 121 -5.27 -1.10 -19.96
C LYS A 121 -4.40 0.14 -20.18
N VAL A 122 -5.00 1.30 -20.46
CA VAL A 122 -4.28 2.56 -20.68
C VAL A 122 -3.90 3.21 -19.36
N PHE A 123 -2.65 3.71 -19.26
CA PHE A 123 -2.19 4.46 -18.11
C PHE A 123 -2.76 5.88 -18.10
N SER A 124 -3.95 6.00 -17.50
CA SER A 124 -4.75 7.23 -17.48
C SER A 124 -4.10 8.42 -16.77
N ASN A 125 -4.57 9.64 -17.05
CA ASN A 125 -4.12 10.85 -16.36
C ASN A 125 -4.37 10.81 -14.84
N SER A 126 -5.44 10.15 -14.39
CA SER A 126 -5.69 9.95 -12.95
C SER A 126 -4.65 9.02 -12.31
N ALA A 127 -4.26 7.96 -13.04
CA ALA A 127 -3.22 7.04 -12.61
C ALA A 127 -1.85 7.73 -12.57
N LYS A 128 -1.52 8.57 -13.57
CA LYS A 128 -0.30 9.40 -13.58
C LYS A 128 -0.24 10.37 -12.40
N LYS A 129 -1.33 11.08 -12.10
CA LYS A 129 -1.43 11.95 -10.91
C LYS A 129 -1.26 11.17 -9.61
N THR A 130 -1.74 9.94 -9.57
CA THR A 130 -1.58 9.06 -8.40
C THR A 130 -0.14 8.58 -8.25
N GLN A 131 0.48 8.13 -9.35
CA GLN A 131 1.89 7.75 -9.39
C GLN A 131 2.78 8.90 -8.91
N LEU A 132 2.52 10.13 -9.37
CA LEU A 132 3.36 11.28 -9.04
C LEU A 132 3.57 11.45 -7.53
N TRP A 133 2.50 11.42 -6.74
CA TRP A 133 2.66 11.52 -5.27
C TRP A 133 3.17 10.21 -4.65
N GLN A 134 2.90 9.05 -5.25
CA GLN A 134 3.38 7.77 -4.73
C GLN A 134 4.90 7.62 -4.91
N SER A 135 5.47 8.19 -5.97
CA SER A 135 6.90 8.14 -6.27
C SER A 135 7.77 8.75 -5.17
N ASP A 136 7.25 9.74 -4.43
CA ASP A 136 7.94 10.33 -3.27
C ASP A 136 8.17 9.31 -2.15
N TYR A 137 7.37 8.24 -2.11
CA TYR A 137 7.36 7.20 -1.08
C TYR A 137 7.85 5.84 -1.59
N PHE A 138 8.39 5.79 -2.81
CA PHE A 138 8.85 4.56 -3.45
C PHE A 138 10.36 4.35 -3.26
N LEU A 139 10.76 3.12 -2.95
CA LEU A 139 12.14 2.68 -2.81
C LEU A 139 12.38 1.46 -3.71
N TRP A 140 13.48 1.50 -4.46
CA TRP A 140 13.94 0.34 -5.24
C TRP A 140 14.56 -0.73 -4.33
N ILE A 141 14.35 -1.99 -4.69
CA ILE A 141 14.95 -3.14 -4.01
C ILE A 141 15.71 -3.97 -5.05
N GLU A 142 16.99 -4.21 -4.79
CA GLU A 142 17.85 -5.13 -5.53
C GLU A 142 18.60 -6.01 -4.52
N ASP A 143 18.74 -7.30 -4.82
CA ASP A 143 19.38 -8.28 -3.93
C ASP A 143 18.90 -8.21 -2.47
N ASN A 144 17.58 -8.06 -2.28
CA ASN A 144 16.91 -7.89 -0.99
C ASN A 144 17.36 -6.66 -0.17
N THR A 145 17.98 -5.68 -0.80
CA THR A 145 18.49 -4.46 -0.18
C THR A 145 17.77 -3.23 -0.74
N ILE A 146 17.41 -2.29 0.14
CA ILE A 146 16.90 -0.98 -0.27
C ILE A 146 18.07 -0.15 -0.79
N LEU A 147 17.98 0.31 -2.05
CA LEU A 147 19.07 1.04 -2.70
C LEU A 147 19.25 2.46 -2.16
N ASP A 148 18.15 3.15 -1.86
CA ASP A 148 18.15 4.55 -1.45
C ASP A 148 17.87 4.67 0.05
N PHE A 149 18.93 4.47 0.83
CA PHE A 149 18.85 4.51 2.29
C PHE A 149 18.56 5.93 2.80
N GLU A 150 19.04 6.97 2.14
CA GLU A 150 18.75 8.37 2.51
C GLU A 150 17.27 8.71 2.34
N LYS A 151 16.66 8.27 1.24
CA LYS A 151 15.22 8.42 1.06
C LYS A 151 14.44 7.58 2.07
N PHE A 152 14.90 6.37 2.36
CA PHE A 152 14.30 5.54 3.41
C PHE A 152 14.31 6.27 4.76
N THR A 153 15.45 6.82 5.20
CA THR A 153 15.53 7.58 6.46
C THR A 153 14.72 8.86 6.41
N LYS A 154 14.58 9.52 5.27
CA LYS A 154 13.68 10.67 5.14
C LYS A 154 12.20 10.30 5.30
N ILE A 155 11.79 9.14 4.77
CA ILE A 155 10.39 8.68 4.83
C ILE A 155 10.07 8.09 6.21
N PHE A 156 10.95 7.26 6.74
CA PHE A 156 10.71 6.43 7.92
C PHE A 156 11.46 6.91 9.17
N GLY A 157 12.54 7.66 8.99
CA GLY A 157 13.55 7.96 10.00
C GLY A 157 13.28 9.16 10.91
N ASN A 158 12.07 9.72 10.92
CA ASN A 158 11.62 10.46 12.11
C ASN A 158 11.30 9.44 13.23
N LEU A 159 12.36 8.79 13.70
CA LEU A 159 12.39 7.81 14.79
C LEU A 159 12.81 8.44 16.12
N ALA A 160 12.79 9.78 16.20
CA ALA A 160 13.02 10.54 17.42
C ALA A 160 11.72 10.80 18.18
#